data_AF-A0A7X8M261-F1
#
_entry.id   AF-A0A7X8M261-F1
#
_cell.length_a   1.000
_cell.length_b   1.000
_cell.length_c   1.000
_cell.angle_alpha   90.00
_cell.angle_beta   90.00
_cell.angle_gamma   90.00
#
_symmetry.space_group_name_H-M   'P 1'
#
loop_
_entity.id
_entity.type
_entity.pdbx_description
1 polymer ?
#
loop_
_entity_poly.entity_id
_entity_poly.type
_entity_poly.pdbx_seq_one_letter_code
_entity_poly.pdbx_strand_id
1 'polypeptide(L)'
;MLILKILAGLFLIAGLIMVAGAKKIAKRYGLDRKVILENESGMDEEELEEYKMLKATVNIKLYGMMVFLPGLILLLIVFNNM
;
A
#
# COMPACT_ATOMS: atom_id res chain seq x y z
N MET A 1 -19.66 -16.10 13.38
CA MET A 1 -19.39 -15.71 11.97
C MET A 1 -19.50 -14.20 11.69
N LEU A 2 -20.36 -13.42 12.38
CA LEU A 2 -20.52 -11.98 12.09
C LEU A 2 -19.23 -11.17 12.30
N ILE A 3 -18.49 -11.43 13.38
CA ILE A 3 -17.25 -10.72 13.73
C ILE A 3 -16.17 -10.91 12.64
N LEU A 4 -16.00 -12.15 12.13
CA LEU A 4 -15.05 -12.42 11.04
C LEU A 4 -15.45 -11.70 9.74
N LYS A 5 -16.75 -11.64 9.42
CA LYS A 5 -17.26 -10.89 8.25
C LYS A 5 -16.90 -9.41 8.33
N ILE A 6 -17.09 -8.80 9.50
CA ILE A 6 -16.76 -7.39 9.73
C ILE A 6 -15.25 -7.17 9.63
N LEU A 7 -14.44 -8.03 10.25
CA LEU A 7 -12.98 -7.95 10.16
C LEU A 7 -12.48 -8.11 8.72
N ALA A 8 -13.00 -9.09 7.97
CA ALA A 8 -12.65 -9.28 6.57
C ALA A 8 -12.94 -8.03 5.74
N GLY A 9 -14.14 -7.46 5.90
CA GLY A 9 -14.52 -6.21 5.24
C GLY A 9 -13.61 -5.05 5.61
N LEU A 10 -13.24 -4.90 6.89
CA LEU A 10 -12.35 -3.84 7.37
C LEU A 10 -10.97 -3.91 6.70
N PHE A 11 -10.34 -5.09 6.71
CA PHE A 11 -9.02 -5.29 6.08
C PHE A 11 -9.05 -5.08 4.57
N LEU A 12 -10.09 -5.56 3.89
CA LEU A 12 -10.25 -5.38 2.45
C LEU A 12 -10.42 -3.90 2.08
N ILE A 13 -11.32 -3.18 2.76
CA ILE A 13 -11.58 -1.77 2.48
C ILE A 13 -10.35 -0.93 2.83
N ALA A 14 -9.73 -1.15 3.99
CA ALA A 14 -8.54 -0.41 4.40
C ALA A 14 -7.36 -0.64 3.43
N GLY A 15 -7.09 -1.89 3.05
CA GLY A 15 -6.04 -2.22 2.09
C GLY A 15 -6.30 -1.61 0.72
N LEU A 16 -7.55 -1.64 0.24
CA LEU A 16 -7.93 -1.04 -1.04
C LEU A 16 -7.75 0.49 -1.03
N ILE A 17 -8.17 1.16 0.06
CA ILE A 17 -7.99 2.61 0.23
C ILE A 17 -6.50 2.97 0.22
N MET A 18 -5.65 2.17 0.87
CA MET A 18 -4.20 2.41 0.87
C MET A 18 -3.60 2.27 -0.53
N VAL A 19 -3.98 1.25 -1.30
CA VAL A 19 -3.47 1.04 -2.67
C VAL A 19 -3.96 2.14 -3.62
N ALA A 20 -5.25 2.46 -3.59
CA ALA A 20 -5.85 3.49 -4.45
C ALA A 20 -5.34 4.90 -4.07
N GLY A 21 -5.15 5.16 -2.77
CA GLY A 21 -4.66 6.41 -2.23
C GLY A 21 -3.15 6.56 -2.22
N ALA A 22 -2.38 5.57 -2.66
CA ALA A 22 -0.93 5.48 -2.42
C ALA A 22 -0.16 6.74 -2.83
N LYS A 23 -0.40 7.29 -4.03
CA LYS A 23 0.28 8.51 -4.50
C LYS A 23 -0.04 9.72 -3.62
N LYS A 24 -1.30 9.85 -3.18
CA LYS A 24 -1.75 10.93 -2.29
C LYS A 24 -1.17 10.78 -0.89
N ILE A 25 -1.09 9.56 -0.37
CA ILE A 25 -0.47 9.26 0.93
C ILE A 25 1.04 9.54 0.87
N ALA A 26 1.73 9.09 -0.18
CA ALA A 26 3.15 9.33 -0.40
C ALA A 26 3.47 10.83 -0.36
N LYS A 27 2.73 11.62 -1.15
CA LYS A 27 2.89 13.07 -1.22
C LYS A 27 2.50 13.78 0.08
N ARG A 28 1.41 13.37 0.74
CA ARG A 28 0.91 14.01 1.98
C ARG A 28 1.88 13.85 3.15
N TYR A 29 2.55 12.70 3.24
CA TYR A 29 3.50 12.41 4.31
C TYR A 29 4.97 12.64 3.92
N GLY A 30 5.23 13.14 2.70
CA GLY A 30 6.58 13.39 2.19
C GLY A 30 7.46 12.14 2.19
N LEU A 31 6.88 10.98 1.88
CA LEU A 31 7.59 9.70 1.95
C LEU A 31 8.67 9.56 0.88
N ASP A 32 8.52 10.27 -0.24
CA ASP A 32 9.53 10.46 -1.28
C ASP A 32 10.86 10.95 -0.70
N ARG A 33 10.83 11.87 0.27
CA ARG A 33 12.03 12.41 0.93
C ARG A 33 12.73 11.42 1.86
N LYS A 34 12.05 10.34 2.24
CA LYS A 34 12.59 9.27 3.10
C LYS A 34 13.15 8.10 2.29
N VAL A 35 13.03 8.15 0.96
CA VAL A 35 13.57 7.12 0.08
C VAL A 35 15.07 7.34 -0.07
N ILE A 36 15.86 6.42 0.50
CA ILE A 36 17.30 6.35 0.28
C ILE A 36 17.53 5.65 -1.06
N LEU A 37 18.33 6.28 -1.92
CA LEU A 37 18.80 5.73 -3.19
C LEU A 37 20.28 5.37 -3.03
N GLU A 38 20.63 4.13 -3.33
CA GLU A 38 22.03 3.66 -3.23
C GLU A 38 22.86 4.09 -4.46
N ASN A 39 22.20 4.39 -5.59
CA ASN A 39 22.82 4.81 -6.85
C ASN A 39 22.12 6.06 -7.39
N GLU A 40 22.56 7.25 -6.95
CA GLU A 40 22.10 8.54 -7.50
C GLU A 40 22.94 8.98 -8.72
N SER A 41 24.08 8.33 -8.96
CA SER A 41 25.00 8.66 -10.04
C SER A 41 24.39 8.31 -11.40
N GLY A 42 23.93 9.32 -12.14
CA GLY A 42 23.49 9.19 -13.53
C GLY A 42 22.04 9.58 -13.81
N MET A 43 21.27 9.97 -12.79
CA MET A 43 19.94 10.54 -12.96
C MET A 43 20.01 12.06 -12.81
N ASP A 44 19.24 12.79 -13.61
CA ASP A 44 19.06 14.22 -13.37
C ASP A 44 18.19 14.47 -12.11
N GLU A 45 18.11 15.73 -11.66
CA GLU A 45 17.34 16.09 -10.46
C GLU A 45 15.84 15.78 -10.59
N GLU A 46 15.26 15.94 -11.78
CA GLU A 46 13.84 15.71 -12.04
C GLU A 46 13.52 14.20 -12.06
N GLU A 47 14.33 13.41 -12.75
CA GLU A 47 14.28 11.95 -12.76
C GLU A 47 14.45 11.37 -11.35
N LEU A 48 15.34 11.95 -10.54
CA LEU A 48 15.56 11.54 -9.16
C LEU A 48 14.32 11.78 -8.29
N GLU A 49 13.68 12.95 -8.42
CA GLU A 49 12.45 13.27 -7.69
C GLU A 49 11.29 12.36 -8.10
N GLU A 50 11.10 12.14 -9.40
CA GLU A 50 10.07 11.24 -9.92
C GLU A 50 10.28 9.80 -9.43
N TYR A 51 11.53 9.32 -9.45
CA TYR A 51 11.86 7.98 -9.00
C TYR A 51 11.64 7.80 -7.50
N LYS A 52 12.01 8.80 -6.67
CA LYS A 52 11.74 8.79 -5.22
C LYS A 52 10.23 8.76 -4.95
N MET A 53 9.44 9.56 -5.66
CA MET A 53 7.98 9.56 -5.55
C MET A 53 7.35 8.23 -6.00
N LEU A 54 7.86 7.64 -7.08
CA LEU A 54 7.43 6.34 -7.57
C LEU A 54 7.71 5.25 -6.53
N LYS A 55 8.95 5.16 -6.03
CA LYS A 55 9.36 4.16 -5.03
C LYS A 55 8.56 4.30 -3.73
N ALA A 56 8.34 5.53 -3.26
CA ALA A 56 7.47 5.80 -2.11
C ALA A 56 6.01 5.35 -2.34
N THR A 57 5.47 5.61 -3.54
CA THR A 57 4.12 5.18 -3.92
C THR A 57 4.00 3.66 -3.97
N VAL A 58 4.98 2.97 -4.57
CA VAL A 58 5.01 1.50 -4.62
C VAL A 58 5.10 0.91 -3.22
N ASN A 59 5.93 1.46 -2.34
CA ASN A 59 6.01 0.99 -0.95
C ASN A 59 4.64 1.04 -0.24
N ILE A 60 3.89 2.15 -0.39
CA ILE A 60 2.54 2.23 0.20
C ILE A 60 1.59 1.22 -0.44
N LYS A 61 1.67 0.97 -1.75
CA LYS A 61 0.86 -0.07 -2.40
C LYS A 61 1.19 -1.44 -1.84
N LEU A 62 2.47 -1.76 -1.62
CA LEU A 62 2.89 -3.02 -1.01
C LEU A 62 2.35 -3.17 0.42
N TYR A 63 2.41 -2.12 1.24
CA TYR A 63 1.78 -2.13 2.58
C TYR A 63 0.26 -2.28 2.49
N GLY A 64 -0.40 -1.60 1.56
CA GLY A 64 -1.84 -1.72 1.34
C GLY A 64 -2.24 -3.15 0.93
N MET A 65 -1.46 -3.80 0.07
CA MET A 65 -1.65 -5.21 -0.28
C MET A 65 -1.42 -6.14 0.92
N MET A 66 -0.44 -5.85 1.77
CA MET A 66 -0.17 -6.62 2.99
C MET A 66 -1.34 -6.53 3.99
N VAL A 67 -2.04 -5.39 4.04
CA VAL A 67 -3.28 -5.22 4.83
C VAL A 67 -4.48 -5.91 4.16
N PHE A 68 -4.56 -5.85 2.82
CA PHE A 68 -5.64 -6.44 2.04
C PHE A 68 -5.66 -7.98 2.08
N LEU A 69 -4.49 -8.62 2.01
CA LEU A 69 -4.32 -10.09 1.95
C LEU A 69 -4.97 -10.83 3.13
N PRO A 70 -4.75 -10.44 4.41
CA PRO A 70 -5.47 -10.99 5.55
C PRO A 70 -6.99 -10.88 5.41
N GLY A 71 -7.49 -9.77 4.86
CA GLY A 71 -8.91 -9.58 4.59
C GLY A 71 -9.45 -10.59 3.57
N LEU A 72 -8.69 -10.87 2.50
CA LEU A 72 -9.03 -11.91 1.53
C LEU A 72 -9.04 -13.30 2.17
N ILE A 73 -8.03 -13.63 2.97
CA ILE A 73 -7.94 -14.93 3.65
C ILE A 73 -9.14 -15.11 4.59
N LEU A 74 -9.48 -14.08 5.39
CA LEU A 74 -10.65 -14.11 6.27
C LEU A 74 -11.94 -14.27 5.48
N LEU A 75 -12.07 -13.60 4.33
CA LEU A 75 -13.23 -13.74 3.45
C LEU A 75 -13.36 -15.19 2.94
N LEU A 76 -12.27 -15.81 2.49
CA LEU A 76 -12.25 -17.21 2.05
C LEU A 76 -12.68 -18.18 3.16
N ILE A 77 -12.17 -17.99 4.39
CA ILE A 77 -12.56 -18.79 5.56
C ILE A 77 -14.05 -18.64 5.85
N VAL A 78 -14.56 -17.41 5.78
CA VAL A 78 -15.99 -17.12 5.99
C VAL A 78 -16.87 -17.80 4.94
N PHE A 79 -16.44 -17.86 3.68
CA PHE A 79 -17.19 -18.53 2.61
C PHE A 79 -17.11 -20.06 2.70
N ASN A 80 -15.96 -20.62 3.09
CA ASN A 80 -15.79 -22.06 3.22
C ASN A 80 -16.53 -22.66 4.43
N ASN A 81 -16.76 -21.86 5.47
CA ASN A 81 -17.50 -22.28 6.67
C ASN A 81 -18.98 -21.83 6.64
N MET A 82 -19.50 -21.42 5.49
CA MET A 82 -20.91 -21.08 5.26
C MET A 82 -21.61 -22.23 4.55
#